data_AF-A0A820FD68-F1
#
_entry.id   AF-A0A820FD68-F1
#
_cell.length_a   1.000
_cell.length_b   1.000
_cell.length_c   1.000
_cell.angle_alpha   90.00
_cell.angle_beta   90.00
_cell.angle_gamma   90.00
#
_symmetry.space_group_name_H-M   'P 1'
#
loop_
_entity.id
_entity.type
_entity.pdbx_description
1 polymer ?
#
loop_
_entity_poly.entity_id
_entity_poly.type
_entity_poly.pdbx_seq_one_letter_code
_entity_poly.pdbx_strand_id
1 'polypeptide(L)'
;VNRLQYAILSSALQLVQDDIVEPEDVDRAITHGLACRWSFMGPFQTIDLNAPKGINDYFSRYGSSMQRVLTDMNFPSDWSQETVEKVDKYFRSKYSVEDNGLDDKKLWRDQRLLDLAKHKQTYSDRDYRIVHYPLSIPNDQGQSMIQAIENELKQVYKQVKIRLVPTDEINKIDLSAEPWNLAASNLGNNGIFCQLGGPKNVEFKQGHSICFDITSVLDQLHIKNEQTLVIGPGAADLNQVLINGELVVNMTLDQYNKVITQRSYSSLVPEEKNEPCQNLYESKTCGPFQHLMISSIDRKKSSIVIEIDVHERLSDEHEEENNFISVIRRSLKQYSKEPIALGGIFRIEKGTVKAHVMPDFLNEDLTTKEQVDQWLKFYDMHAPLNCLSVILSEDINNAGFRCEHSHFFSNHGQAGHYHFDITPKEIHYHGYFTVCNEAVMVDSPV
;
A
#
# COMPACT_ATOMS: atom_id res chain seq x y z
N VAL A 1 26.97 4.29 -21.13
CA VAL A 1 27.54 4.22 -19.76
C VAL A 1 29.01 4.60 -19.75
N ASN A 2 29.92 3.85 -20.36
CA ASN A 2 31.37 4.09 -20.28
C ASN A 2 31.83 5.51 -20.66
N ARG A 3 31.20 6.18 -21.64
CA ARG A 3 31.54 7.59 -21.97
C ARG A 3 31.35 8.55 -20.79
N LEU A 4 30.30 8.36 -19.99
CA LEU A 4 30.03 9.18 -18.80
C LEU A 4 31.01 8.83 -17.67
N GLN A 5 31.30 7.55 -17.49
CA GLN A 5 32.29 7.08 -16.52
C GLN A 5 33.69 7.64 -16.83
N TYR A 6 34.12 7.60 -18.10
CA TYR A 6 35.43 8.10 -18.51
C TYR A 6 35.53 9.62 -18.45
N ALA A 7 34.44 10.35 -18.69
CA ALA A 7 34.41 11.79 -18.48
C ALA A 7 34.69 12.15 -17.01
N ILE A 8 34.02 11.46 -16.07
CA ILE A 8 34.26 11.66 -14.63
C ILE A 8 35.68 11.24 -14.25
N LEU A 9 36.14 10.08 -14.72
CA LEU A 9 37.47 9.56 -14.40
C LEU A 9 38.60 10.46 -14.93
N SER A 10 38.46 10.97 -16.15
CA SER A 10 39.45 11.88 -16.74
C SER A 10 39.55 13.18 -15.95
N SER A 11 38.42 13.80 -15.58
CA SER A 11 38.43 14.99 -14.71
C SER A 11 38.98 14.69 -13.31
N ALA A 12 38.63 13.55 -12.72
CA ALA A 12 39.15 13.11 -11.42
C ALA A 12 40.68 12.97 -11.42
N LEU A 13 41.23 12.29 -12.43
CA LEU A 13 42.68 12.10 -12.57
C LEU A 13 43.41 13.42 -12.83
N GLN A 14 42.84 14.30 -13.64
CA GLN A 14 43.39 15.63 -13.88
C GLN A 14 43.49 16.43 -12.57
N LEU A 15 42.43 16.45 -11.76
CA LEU A 15 42.42 17.18 -10.49
C LEU A 15 43.48 16.68 -9.50
N VAL A 16 43.77 15.38 -9.49
CA VAL A 16 44.84 14.79 -8.66
C VAL A 16 46.22 15.10 -9.24
N GLN A 17 46.38 15.04 -10.56
CA GLN A 17 47.64 15.32 -11.26
C GLN A 17 48.06 16.78 -11.13
N ASP A 18 47.09 17.70 -11.14
CA ASP A 18 47.32 19.14 -10.97
C ASP A 18 47.43 19.53 -9.47
N ASP A 19 47.50 18.55 -8.56
CA ASP A 19 47.57 18.71 -7.09
C ASP A 19 46.47 19.63 -6.52
N ILE A 20 45.29 19.66 -7.14
CA ILE A 20 44.14 20.45 -6.68
C ILE A 20 43.46 19.77 -5.49
N VAL A 21 43.39 18.44 -5.51
CA VAL A 21 42.79 17.61 -4.45
C VAL A 21 43.49 16.26 -4.32
N GLU A 22 43.39 15.66 -3.15
CA GLU A 22 43.86 14.29 -2.91
C GLU A 22 42.85 13.26 -3.45
N PRO A 23 43.28 12.02 -3.80
CA PRO A 23 42.39 10.96 -4.27
C PRO A 23 41.19 10.69 -3.35
N GLU A 24 41.36 10.85 -2.03
CA GLU A 24 40.29 10.71 -1.05
C GLU A 24 39.17 11.73 -1.22
N ASP A 25 39.54 12.97 -1.50
CA ASP A 25 38.60 14.08 -1.60
C ASP A 25 37.74 13.96 -2.86
N VAL A 26 38.32 13.45 -3.95
CA VAL A 26 37.59 13.10 -5.17
C VAL A 26 36.52 12.05 -4.87
N ASP A 27 36.91 10.92 -4.27
CA ASP A 27 35.97 9.85 -3.92
C ASP A 27 34.88 10.34 -2.99
N ARG A 28 35.22 11.20 -2.00
CA ARG A 28 34.26 11.77 -1.07
C ARG A 28 33.28 12.72 -1.75
N ALA A 29 33.73 13.59 -2.65
CA ALA A 29 32.87 14.49 -3.42
C ALA A 29 31.87 13.74 -4.31
N ILE A 30 32.27 12.59 -4.87
CA ILE A 30 31.38 11.72 -5.63
C ILE A 30 30.44 10.97 -4.68
N THR A 31 30.96 10.15 -3.78
CA THR A 31 30.17 9.20 -2.96
C THR A 31 29.24 9.87 -1.96
N HIS A 32 29.60 11.04 -1.42
CA HIS A 32 28.80 11.78 -0.43
C HIS A 32 28.17 13.05 -1.00
N GLY A 33 28.32 13.30 -2.30
CA GLY A 33 27.80 14.50 -2.96
C GLY A 33 27.01 14.17 -4.22
N LEU A 34 27.69 14.04 -5.35
CA LEU A 34 27.04 13.90 -6.66
C LEU A 34 26.32 12.54 -6.81
N ALA A 35 26.91 11.44 -6.35
CA ALA A 35 26.35 10.11 -6.53
C ALA A 35 25.06 9.88 -5.75
N CYS A 36 24.88 10.55 -4.59
CA CYS A 36 23.68 10.39 -3.75
C CYS A 36 22.38 10.75 -4.48
N ARG A 37 22.41 11.75 -5.37
CA ARG A 37 21.25 12.06 -6.22
C ARG A 37 21.23 11.21 -7.49
N TRP A 38 22.40 10.87 -8.04
CA TRP A 38 22.49 10.05 -9.26
C TRP A 38 22.06 8.60 -9.06
N SER A 39 22.02 8.10 -7.83
CA SER A 39 21.38 6.82 -7.53
C SER A 39 19.88 6.84 -7.82
N PHE A 40 19.22 8.00 -7.85
CA PHE A 40 17.76 8.13 -8.04
C PHE A 40 17.36 8.82 -9.33
N MET A 41 18.15 9.80 -9.79
CA MET A 41 17.79 10.64 -10.94
C MET A 41 18.97 10.87 -11.89
N GLY A 42 18.67 10.94 -13.19
CA GLY A 42 19.67 11.23 -14.22
C GLY A 42 20.19 12.69 -14.18
N PRO A 43 21.25 13.01 -14.93
CA PRO A 43 21.85 14.35 -14.93
C PRO A 43 20.90 15.43 -15.48
N PHE A 44 20.03 15.11 -16.44
CA PHE A 44 19.06 16.07 -16.98
C PHE A 44 17.94 16.39 -15.98
N GLN A 45 17.37 15.37 -15.34
CA GLN A 45 16.38 15.56 -14.27
C GLN A 45 16.99 16.33 -13.10
N THR A 46 18.27 16.07 -12.77
CA THR A 46 19.00 16.82 -11.76
C THR A 46 19.02 18.33 -12.07
N ILE A 47 19.40 18.73 -13.29
CA ILE A 47 19.50 20.16 -13.62
C ILE A 47 18.13 20.81 -13.81
N ASP A 48 17.12 20.05 -14.25
CA ASP A 48 15.74 20.52 -14.31
C ASP A 48 15.23 20.90 -12.91
N LEU A 49 15.45 20.03 -11.92
CA LEU A 49 15.04 20.26 -10.53
C LEU A 49 15.92 21.27 -9.78
N ASN A 50 17.15 21.53 -10.23
CA ASN A 50 18.05 22.49 -9.59
C ASN A 50 17.76 23.96 -9.95
N ALA A 51 16.80 24.23 -10.84
CA ALA A 51 16.40 25.58 -11.21
C ALA A 51 14.89 25.78 -10.99
N PRO A 52 14.45 26.92 -10.43
CA PRO A 52 13.04 27.17 -10.12
C PRO A 52 12.06 27.05 -11.29
N LYS A 53 12.54 27.20 -12.54
CA LYS A 53 11.71 27.11 -13.75
C LYS A 53 12.21 26.06 -14.75
N GLY A 54 12.84 25.00 -14.24
CA GLY A 54 13.28 23.88 -15.06
C GLY A 54 14.55 24.16 -15.88
N ILE A 55 14.84 23.24 -16.81
CA ILE A 55 16.11 23.15 -17.53
C ILE A 55 16.52 24.43 -18.26
N ASN A 56 15.58 25.18 -18.83
CA ASN A 56 15.90 26.44 -19.54
C ASN A 56 16.39 27.54 -18.59
N ASP A 57 15.82 27.62 -17.39
CA ASP A 57 16.27 28.56 -16.35
C ASP A 57 17.64 28.14 -15.80
N TYR A 58 17.88 26.83 -15.67
CA TYR A 58 19.19 26.32 -15.29
C TYR A 58 20.29 26.79 -16.25
N PHE A 59 20.12 26.60 -17.57
CA PHE A 59 21.10 27.04 -18.56
C PHE A 59 21.24 28.56 -18.61
N SER A 60 20.15 29.32 -18.40
CA SER A 60 20.20 30.78 -18.33
C SER A 60 21.02 31.29 -17.15
N ARG A 61 20.98 30.58 -16.00
CA ARG A 61 21.71 30.94 -14.78
C ARG A 61 23.16 30.48 -14.77
N TYR A 62 23.39 29.23 -15.15
CA TYR A 62 24.65 28.54 -14.91
C TYR A 62 25.42 28.19 -16.20
N GLY A 63 24.79 28.34 -17.37
CA GLY A 63 25.37 27.92 -18.65
C GLY A 63 26.69 28.61 -18.97
N SER A 64 26.80 29.92 -18.73
CA SER A 64 28.04 30.68 -18.99
C SER A 64 29.18 30.30 -18.04
N SER A 65 28.88 30.07 -16.76
CA SER A 65 29.85 29.56 -15.78
C SER A 65 30.30 28.15 -16.13
N MET A 66 29.37 27.27 -16.52
CA MET A 66 29.67 25.91 -16.94
C MET A 66 30.56 25.88 -18.19
N GLN A 67 30.26 26.70 -19.21
CA GLN A 67 31.09 26.82 -20.41
C GLN A 67 32.53 27.24 -20.09
N ARG A 68 32.71 28.18 -19.14
CA ARG A 68 34.05 28.61 -18.70
C ARG A 68 34.83 27.44 -18.09
N VAL A 69 34.23 26.76 -17.11
CA VAL A 69 34.83 25.60 -16.46
C VAL A 69 35.14 24.49 -17.48
N LEU A 70 34.24 24.21 -18.41
CA LEU A 70 34.44 23.21 -19.45
C LEU A 70 35.52 23.59 -20.47
N THR A 71 35.78 24.88 -20.68
CA THR A 71 36.86 25.35 -21.55
C THR A 71 38.21 25.16 -20.88
N ASP A 72 38.26 25.35 -19.56
CA ASP A 72 39.46 25.15 -18.75
C ASP A 72 39.73 23.65 -18.47
N MET A 73 38.68 22.81 -18.50
CA MET A 73 38.80 21.34 -18.45
C MET A 73 39.38 20.81 -19.76
N ASN A 74 40.67 20.51 -19.75
CA ASN A 74 41.27 19.61 -20.74
C ASN A 74 40.96 18.17 -20.31
N PHE A 75 40.38 17.31 -21.15
CA PHE A 75 40.20 15.88 -20.82
C PHE A 75 41.46 15.11 -21.23
N PRO A 76 42.49 14.99 -20.37
CA PRO A 76 43.76 14.43 -20.78
C PRO A 76 43.58 12.91 -20.90
N SER A 77 44.24 12.32 -21.89
CA SER A 77 44.37 10.87 -22.03
C SER A 77 45.74 10.36 -21.59
N ASP A 78 46.63 11.26 -21.17
CA ASP A 78 48.02 11.04 -20.76
C ASP A 78 48.17 11.27 -19.26
N TRP A 79 47.78 10.28 -18.46
CA TRP A 79 47.94 10.33 -17.01
C TRP A 79 49.34 9.89 -16.62
N SER A 80 50.01 10.68 -15.79
CA SER A 80 51.36 10.37 -15.35
C SER A 80 51.40 9.10 -14.49
N GLN A 81 52.50 8.35 -14.54
CA GLN A 81 52.69 7.19 -13.68
C GLN A 81 52.66 7.59 -12.20
N GLU A 82 53.19 8.77 -11.86
CA GLU A 82 53.16 9.33 -10.51
C GLU A 82 51.71 9.52 -10.00
N THR A 83 50.82 10.06 -10.85
CA THR A 83 49.39 10.21 -10.52
C THR A 83 48.76 8.85 -10.23
N VAL A 84 49.05 7.84 -11.06
CA VAL A 84 48.52 6.48 -10.88
C VAL A 84 49.04 5.86 -9.58
N GLU A 85 50.33 6.03 -9.27
CA GLU A 85 50.94 5.55 -8.03
C GLU A 85 50.37 6.25 -6.79
N LYS A 86 50.08 7.56 -6.87
CA LYS A 86 49.41 8.33 -5.80
C LYS A 86 48.02 7.77 -5.50
N VAL A 87 47.23 7.50 -6.54
CA VAL A 87 45.88 6.90 -6.42
C VAL A 87 45.96 5.46 -5.90
N ASP A 88 46.88 4.64 -6.42
CA ASP A 88 47.05 3.26 -5.96
C ASP A 88 47.42 3.23 -4.48
N LYS A 89 48.43 4.00 -4.06
CA LYS A 89 48.88 4.09 -2.67
C LYS A 89 47.73 4.44 -1.71
N TYR A 90 46.86 5.37 -2.11
CA TYR A 90 45.67 5.71 -1.33
C TYR A 90 44.75 4.50 -1.14
N PHE A 91 44.41 3.75 -2.19
CA PHE A 91 43.56 2.57 -2.04
C PHE A 91 44.27 1.42 -1.30
N ARG A 92 45.57 1.23 -1.52
CA ARG A 92 46.37 0.24 -0.77
C ARG A 92 46.39 0.53 0.74
N SER A 93 46.27 1.79 1.15
CA SER A 93 46.13 2.16 2.57
C SER A 93 44.80 1.72 3.19
N LYS A 94 43.76 1.47 2.38
CA LYS A 94 42.41 1.08 2.83
C LYS A 94 42.17 -0.43 2.79
N TYR A 95 42.84 -1.14 1.88
CA TYR A 95 42.73 -2.60 1.73
C TYR A 95 43.88 -3.16 0.89
N SER A 96 44.28 -4.41 1.14
CA SER A 96 45.33 -5.12 0.37
C SER A 96 44.84 -5.60 -1.00
N VAL A 97 45.77 -5.79 -1.95
CA VAL A 97 45.50 -6.58 -3.19
C VAL A 97 45.69 -8.08 -2.96
N GLU A 98 46.39 -8.44 -1.90
CA GLU A 98 46.67 -9.80 -1.46
C GLU A 98 45.69 -10.22 -0.35
N ASP A 99 45.80 -11.47 0.11
CA ASP A 99 45.06 -12.02 1.26
C ASP A 99 43.55 -11.71 1.24
N ASN A 100 42.93 -11.88 0.07
CA ASN A 100 41.50 -11.64 -0.19
C ASN A 100 40.99 -10.20 0.04
N GLY A 101 41.86 -9.22 0.30
CA GLY A 101 41.45 -7.84 0.62
C GLY A 101 40.62 -7.15 -0.48
N LEU A 102 40.88 -7.46 -1.75
CA LEU A 102 40.05 -7.00 -2.87
C LEU A 102 38.69 -7.69 -2.91
N ASP A 103 38.63 -8.98 -2.59
CA ASP A 103 37.41 -9.76 -2.66
C ASP A 103 36.44 -9.37 -1.53
N ASP A 104 36.96 -9.10 -0.33
CA ASP A 104 36.17 -8.54 0.78
C ASP A 104 35.54 -7.18 0.41
N LYS A 105 36.28 -6.33 -0.30
CA LYS A 105 35.76 -5.03 -0.76
C LYS A 105 34.76 -5.17 -1.91
N LYS A 106 34.93 -6.13 -2.81
CA LYS A 106 33.91 -6.45 -3.82
C LYS A 106 32.62 -6.94 -3.16
N LEU A 107 32.73 -7.83 -2.18
CA LEU A 107 31.59 -8.32 -1.42
C LEU A 107 30.86 -7.19 -0.70
N TRP A 108 31.60 -6.30 -0.02
CA TRP A 108 31.03 -5.11 0.60
C TRP A 108 30.28 -4.22 -0.42
N ARG A 109 30.89 -3.96 -1.60
CA ARG A 109 30.26 -3.16 -2.66
C ARG A 109 28.98 -3.82 -3.15
N ASP A 110 29.03 -5.11 -3.43
CA ASP A 110 27.88 -5.85 -3.98
C ASP A 110 26.73 -5.91 -2.97
N GLN A 111 27.04 -6.03 -1.67
CA GLN A 111 26.03 -5.92 -0.62
C GLN A 111 25.40 -4.52 -0.58
N ARG A 112 26.19 -3.44 -0.68
CA ARG A 112 25.64 -2.06 -0.72
C ARG A 112 24.81 -1.80 -1.97
N LEU A 113 25.20 -2.35 -3.11
CA LEU A 113 24.42 -2.26 -4.35
C LEU A 113 23.12 -3.04 -4.25
N LEU A 114 23.12 -4.21 -3.59
CA LEU A 114 21.91 -4.97 -3.31
C LEU A 114 20.95 -4.19 -2.41
N ASP A 115 21.45 -3.63 -1.31
CA ASP A 115 20.63 -2.82 -0.39
C ASP A 115 20.03 -1.60 -1.11
N LEU A 116 20.82 -0.90 -1.94
CA LEU A 116 20.34 0.21 -2.75
C LEU A 116 19.31 -0.24 -3.79
N ALA A 117 19.51 -1.40 -4.44
CA ALA A 117 18.55 -1.94 -5.40
C ALA A 117 17.21 -2.25 -4.73
N LYS A 118 17.23 -2.88 -3.55
CA LYS A 118 16.03 -3.11 -2.73
C LYS A 118 15.35 -1.78 -2.38
N HIS A 119 16.11 -0.80 -1.91
CA HIS A 119 15.57 0.52 -1.62
C HIS A 119 14.92 1.18 -2.84
N LYS A 120 15.56 1.11 -4.01
CA LYS A 120 14.99 1.66 -5.25
C LYS A 120 13.72 0.93 -5.71
N GLN A 121 13.59 -0.37 -5.46
CA GLN A 121 12.35 -1.11 -5.75
C GLN A 121 11.16 -0.63 -4.91
N THR A 122 11.39 -0.04 -3.74
CA THR A 122 10.31 0.53 -2.90
C THR A 122 9.78 1.88 -3.41
N TYR A 123 10.45 2.51 -4.38
CA TYR A 123 10.33 3.96 -4.65
C TYR A 123 9.58 4.36 -5.92
N SER A 124 8.64 3.55 -6.42
CA SER A 124 7.93 3.68 -7.72
C SER A 124 8.74 3.16 -8.92
N ASP A 125 8.03 2.55 -9.89
CA ASP A 125 8.53 1.78 -11.05
C ASP A 125 8.66 0.25 -10.87
N ARG A 126 8.00 -0.34 -9.87
CA ARG A 126 7.79 -1.80 -9.87
C ARG A 126 6.69 -2.15 -10.88
N ASP A 127 7.02 -2.82 -11.97
CA ASP A 127 6.02 -3.44 -12.85
C ASP A 127 5.32 -4.56 -12.08
N TYR A 128 4.05 -4.34 -11.72
CA TYR A 128 3.25 -5.34 -11.04
C TYR A 128 2.67 -6.32 -12.06
N ARG A 129 2.64 -7.60 -11.71
CA ARG A 129 1.85 -8.61 -12.40
C ARG A 129 0.38 -8.42 -12.04
N ILE A 130 -0.38 -7.86 -12.96
CA ILE A 130 -1.81 -7.59 -12.80
C ILE A 130 -2.62 -8.64 -13.60
N VAL A 131 -3.56 -9.30 -12.93
CA VAL A 131 -4.50 -10.24 -13.56
C VAL A 131 -5.93 -9.80 -13.27
N HIS A 132 -6.72 -9.61 -14.32
CA HIS A 132 -8.12 -9.22 -14.24
C HIS A 132 -9.04 -10.44 -14.30
N TYR A 133 -10.09 -10.40 -13.50
CA TYR A 133 -11.12 -11.43 -13.43
C TYR A 133 -12.49 -10.75 -13.57
N PRO A 134 -13.32 -11.14 -14.56
CA PRO A 134 -14.66 -10.62 -14.68
C PRO A 134 -15.51 -11.05 -13.48
N LEU A 135 -16.38 -10.15 -13.00
CA LEU A 135 -17.37 -10.45 -11.99
C LEU A 135 -18.78 -10.45 -12.58
N SER A 136 -19.67 -11.19 -11.94
CA SER A 136 -21.09 -11.16 -12.22
C SER A 136 -21.70 -9.84 -11.73
N ILE A 137 -22.50 -9.21 -12.59
CA ILE A 137 -23.26 -8.00 -12.25
C ILE A 137 -24.73 -8.41 -12.15
N PRO A 138 -25.45 -8.08 -11.05
CA PRO A 138 -26.87 -8.42 -10.91
C PRO A 138 -27.73 -7.85 -12.04
N ASN A 139 -28.48 -8.72 -12.72
CA ASN A 139 -29.25 -8.38 -13.94
C ASN A 139 -30.45 -7.44 -13.71
N ASP A 140 -31.02 -7.43 -12.50
CA ASP A 140 -32.25 -6.72 -12.13
C ASP A 140 -31.97 -5.51 -11.22
N GLN A 141 -30.84 -4.84 -11.46
CA GLN A 141 -30.33 -3.75 -10.61
C GLN A 141 -30.12 -4.17 -9.14
N GLY A 142 -30.00 -5.48 -8.87
CA GLY A 142 -29.71 -6.02 -7.55
C GLY A 142 -30.94 -6.37 -6.72
N GLN A 143 -32.16 -6.32 -7.24
CA GLN A 143 -33.37 -6.64 -6.46
C GLN A 143 -33.36 -8.08 -5.95
N SER A 144 -33.13 -9.05 -6.82
CA SER A 144 -33.05 -10.47 -6.44
C SER A 144 -31.86 -10.75 -5.52
N MET A 145 -30.75 -10.05 -5.72
CA MET A 145 -29.56 -10.14 -4.86
C MET A 145 -29.88 -9.68 -3.43
N ILE A 146 -30.49 -8.50 -3.26
CA ILE A 146 -30.84 -8.03 -1.91
C ILE A 146 -31.87 -8.93 -1.23
N GLN A 147 -32.79 -9.54 -2.00
CA GLN A 147 -33.75 -10.49 -1.44
C GLN A 147 -33.06 -11.77 -0.92
N ALA A 148 -32.05 -12.27 -1.65
CA ALA A 148 -31.25 -13.41 -1.21
C ALA A 148 -30.49 -13.10 0.08
N ILE A 149 -29.85 -11.92 0.15
CA ILE A 149 -29.14 -11.44 1.35
C ILE A 149 -30.13 -11.27 2.53
N GLU A 150 -31.30 -10.70 2.29
CA GLU A 150 -32.33 -10.51 3.31
C GLU A 150 -32.77 -11.84 3.94
N ASN A 151 -33.01 -12.84 3.10
CA ASN A 151 -33.50 -14.14 3.54
C ASN A 151 -32.50 -14.86 4.45
N GLU A 152 -31.22 -14.75 4.16
CA GLU A 152 -30.14 -15.31 4.98
C GLU A 152 -29.92 -14.51 6.26
N LEU A 153 -29.93 -13.17 6.19
CA LEU A 153 -29.81 -12.32 7.38
C LEU A 153 -30.96 -12.58 8.36
N LYS A 154 -32.20 -12.79 7.88
CA LYS A 154 -33.38 -13.10 8.72
C LYS A 154 -33.28 -14.43 9.46
N GLN A 155 -32.39 -15.33 9.03
CA GLN A 155 -32.13 -16.58 9.76
C GLN A 155 -31.16 -16.37 10.94
N VAL A 156 -30.40 -15.27 10.93
CA VAL A 156 -29.33 -15.01 11.90
C VAL A 156 -29.64 -13.82 12.80
N TYR A 157 -30.36 -12.82 12.31
CA TYR A 157 -30.67 -11.57 13.00
C TYR A 157 -32.18 -11.38 13.13
N LYS A 158 -32.60 -10.79 14.25
CA LYS A 158 -34.01 -10.61 14.58
C LYS A 158 -34.66 -9.48 13.80
N GLN A 159 -33.96 -8.37 13.65
CA GLN A 159 -34.43 -7.23 12.86
C GLN A 159 -33.51 -7.07 11.67
N VAL A 160 -34.08 -7.10 10.47
CA VAL A 160 -33.34 -6.99 9.22
C VAL A 160 -34.08 -6.02 8.33
N LYS A 161 -33.38 -4.97 7.90
CA LYS A 161 -33.83 -4.05 6.87
C LYS A 161 -32.72 -3.94 5.83
N ILE A 162 -33.05 -4.30 4.60
CA ILE A 162 -32.17 -4.12 3.45
C ILE A 162 -32.93 -3.41 2.35
N ARG A 163 -32.25 -2.55 1.61
CA ARG A 163 -32.82 -1.92 0.43
C ARG A 163 -31.75 -1.50 -0.56
N LEU A 164 -32.17 -1.34 -1.81
CA LEU A 164 -31.41 -0.57 -2.79
C LEU A 164 -31.56 0.92 -2.47
N VAL A 165 -30.45 1.65 -2.50
CA VAL A 165 -30.42 3.09 -2.33
C VAL A 165 -30.43 3.76 -3.71
N PRO A 166 -31.49 4.52 -4.07
CA PRO A 166 -31.52 5.24 -5.33
C PRO A 166 -30.33 6.21 -5.47
N THR A 167 -29.84 6.41 -6.70
CA THR A 167 -28.70 7.30 -6.97
C THR A 167 -28.91 8.73 -6.44
N ASP A 168 -30.13 9.27 -6.57
CA ASP A 168 -30.45 10.60 -6.05
C ASP A 168 -30.47 10.68 -4.52
N GLU A 169 -30.68 9.54 -3.85
CA GLU A 169 -30.69 9.47 -2.39
C GLU A 169 -29.28 9.27 -1.84
N ILE A 170 -28.49 8.35 -2.41
CA ILE A 170 -27.09 8.16 -1.96
C ILE A 170 -26.26 9.43 -2.16
N ASN A 171 -26.54 10.22 -3.21
CA ASN A 171 -25.88 11.51 -3.43
C ASN A 171 -26.23 12.59 -2.38
N LYS A 172 -27.26 12.36 -1.56
CA LYS A 172 -27.64 13.23 -0.42
C LYS A 172 -27.09 12.70 0.91
N ILE A 173 -26.72 11.43 0.97
CA ILE A 173 -26.04 10.84 2.13
C ILE A 173 -24.57 11.24 2.01
N ASP A 174 -24.07 12.08 2.91
CA ASP A 174 -22.66 12.44 2.95
C ASP A 174 -21.88 11.48 3.85
N LEU A 175 -21.30 10.44 3.25
CA LEU A 175 -20.45 9.49 3.96
C LEU A 175 -19.12 10.10 4.43
N SER A 176 -18.77 11.32 4.00
CA SER A 176 -17.58 12.00 4.49
C SER A 176 -17.81 12.72 5.82
N ALA A 177 -19.07 12.95 6.18
CA ALA A 177 -19.45 13.54 7.46
C ALA A 177 -19.47 12.48 8.57
N GLU A 178 -19.48 12.95 9.82
CA GLU A 178 -19.86 12.09 10.94
C GLU A 178 -21.30 11.57 10.73
N PRO A 179 -21.59 10.30 11.06
CA PRO A 179 -20.72 9.37 11.79
C PRO A 179 -19.70 8.56 10.95
N TRP A 180 -19.75 8.63 9.62
CA TRP A 180 -19.07 7.69 8.72
C TRP A 180 -17.58 7.97 8.50
N ASN A 181 -17.20 9.25 8.44
CA ASN A 181 -15.80 9.68 8.29
C ASN A 181 -15.05 9.05 7.09
N LEU A 182 -15.76 8.70 6.01
CA LEU A 182 -15.17 8.23 4.75
C LEU A 182 -14.37 9.36 4.08
N ALA A 183 -13.38 9.03 3.26
CA ALA A 183 -12.59 10.02 2.51
C ALA A 183 -13.38 10.68 1.37
N ALA A 184 -14.52 10.12 0.97
CA ALA A 184 -15.42 10.63 -0.04
C ALA A 184 -16.85 10.73 0.49
N SER A 185 -17.68 11.55 -0.17
CA SER A 185 -19.09 11.72 0.21
C SER A 185 -19.97 10.52 -0.15
N ASN A 186 -19.53 9.64 -1.05
CA ASN A 186 -20.26 8.43 -1.45
C ASN A 186 -19.28 7.30 -1.81
N LEU A 187 -19.81 6.10 -2.12
CA LEU A 187 -19.01 4.91 -2.47
C LEU A 187 -18.58 4.85 -3.94
N GLY A 188 -18.92 5.86 -4.74
CA GLY A 188 -18.62 5.90 -6.16
C GLY A 188 -19.35 4.87 -7.01
N ASN A 189 -18.78 4.64 -8.19
CA ASN A 189 -19.29 3.75 -9.23
C ASN A 189 -18.15 2.92 -9.81
N ASN A 190 -18.50 1.87 -10.56
CA ASN A 190 -17.54 0.97 -11.22
C ASN A 190 -16.50 0.43 -10.23
N GLY A 191 -16.96 -0.16 -9.14
CA GLY A 191 -16.08 -0.71 -8.12
C GLY A 191 -15.16 -1.79 -8.71
N ILE A 192 -13.90 -1.78 -8.28
CA ILE A 192 -12.91 -2.80 -8.55
C ILE A 192 -12.56 -3.42 -7.20
N PHE A 193 -12.75 -4.73 -7.07
CA PHE A 193 -12.19 -5.49 -5.96
C PHE A 193 -10.71 -5.75 -6.29
N CYS A 194 -9.78 -5.21 -5.53
CA CYS A 194 -8.36 -5.31 -5.82
C CYS A 194 -7.62 -5.96 -4.65
N GLN A 195 -6.94 -7.07 -4.89
CA GLN A 195 -6.04 -7.70 -3.92
C GLN A 195 -4.60 -7.43 -4.32
N LEU A 196 -3.83 -6.88 -3.39
CA LEU A 196 -2.39 -6.69 -3.51
C LEU A 196 -1.68 -7.75 -2.68
N GLY A 197 -0.85 -8.55 -3.34
CA GLY A 197 -0.13 -9.67 -2.72
C GLY A 197 -1.05 -10.78 -2.22
N GLY A 198 -0.63 -11.42 -1.14
CA GLY A 198 -1.19 -12.65 -0.61
C GLY A 198 -0.58 -13.02 0.75
N PRO A 199 -1.17 -13.98 1.49
CA PRO A 199 -0.61 -14.42 2.77
C PRO A 199 0.83 -14.94 2.65
N LYS A 200 1.21 -15.54 1.51
CA LYS A 200 2.58 -16.01 1.26
C LYS A 200 3.59 -14.87 1.05
N ASN A 201 3.16 -13.61 0.90
CA ASN A 201 4.07 -12.44 0.86
C ASN A 201 4.50 -11.99 2.26
N VAL A 202 3.93 -12.57 3.31
CA VAL A 202 4.33 -12.31 4.69
C VAL A 202 5.53 -13.20 5.03
N GLU A 203 6.74 -12.71 4.78
CA GLU A 203 7.97 -13.36 5.24
C GLU A 203 8.25 -12.96 6.69
N PHE A 204 7.86 -13.81 7.64
CA PHE A 204 8.06 -13.56 9.08
C PHE A 204 9.55 -13.43 9.44
N LYS A 205 10.42 -14.29 8.89
CA LYS A 205 11.81 -14.46 9.35
C LYS A 205 12.81 -13.35 9.00
N GLN A 206 12.45 -12.33 8.20
CA GLN A 206 13.43 -11.30 7.82
C GLN A 206 12.94 -9.85 7.90
N GLY A 207 11.70 -9.58 8.31
CA GLY A 207 11.16 -8.21 8.30
C GLY A 207 11.16 -7.56 6.90
N HIS A 208 11.43 -8.32 5.84
CA HIS A 208 11.30 -7.88 4.46
C HIS A 208 9.83 -8.01 4.07
N SER A 209 9.01 -7.06 4.48
CA SER A 209 7.65 -7.01 3.99
C SER A 209 7.65 -6.41 2.59
N ILE A 210 7.20 -7.17 1.59
CA ILE A 210 6.85 -6.60 0.28
C ILE A 210 5.90 -5.42 0.54
N CYS A 211 6.25 -4.24 0.04
CA CYS A 211 5.37 -3.08 0.08
C CYS A 211 4.79 -2.82 -1.31
N PHE A 212 3.59 -2.25 -1.35
CA PHE A 212 2.94 -1.79 -2.56
C PHE A 212 2.72 -0.29 -2.49
N ASP A 213 2.96 0.41 -3.60
CA ASP A 213 2.54 1.80 -3.77
C ASP A 213 1.18 1.82 -4.48
N ILE A 214 0.13 2.25 -3.76
CA ILE A 214 -1.24 2.29 -4.28
C ILE A 214 -1.34 3.20 -5.52
N THR A 215 -0.61 4.32 -5.55
CA THR A 215 -0.63 5.24 -6.71
C THR A 215 -0.04 4.59 -7.96
N SER A 216 1.06 3.85 -7.79
CA SER A 216 1.66 3.09 -8.89
C SER A 216 0.76 1.96 -9.39
N VAL A 217 0.00 1.31 -8.50
CA VAL A 217 -0.99 0.30 -8.91
C VAL A 217 -2.09 0.94 -9.75
N LEU A 218 -2.62 2.09 -9.32
CA LEU A 218 -3.65 2.83 -10.07
C LEU A 218 -3.16 3.27 -11.46
N ASP A 219 -1.90 3.72 -11.56
CA ASP A 219 -1.29 4.10 -12.84
C ASP A 219 -1.20 2.92 -13.82
N GLN A 220 -0.80 1.75 -13.32
CA GLN A 220 -0.69 0.52 -14.12
C GLN A 220 -2.06 -0.09 -14.46
N LEU A 221 -3.07 0.12 -13.62
CA LEU A 221 -4.48 -0.16 -13.94
C LEU A 221 -5.10 0.88 -14.89
N HIS A 222 -4.34 1.92 -15.25
CA HIS A 222 -4.79 3.02 -16.11
C HIS A 222 -6.02 3.78 -15.56
N ILE A 223 -6.13 3.86 -14.24
CA ILE A 223 -7.22 4.56 -13.56
C ILE A 223 -6.91 6.05 -13.51
N LYS A 224 -7.76 6.86 -14.17
CA LYS A 224 -7.61 8.32 -14.33
C LYS A 224 -8.95 9.04 -14.15
N ASN A 225 -9.63 8.78 -13.04
CA ASN A 225 -10.90 9.46 -12.72
C ASN A 225 -10.64 10.87 -12.17
N GLU A 226 -11.59 11.80 -12.33
CA GLU A 226 -11.50 13.11 -11.68
C GLU A 226 -11.30 12.98 -10.16
N GLN A 227 -11.98 12.01 -9.56
CA GLN A 227 -11.75 11.57 -8.19
C GLN A 227 -11.92 10.06 -8.08
N THR A 228 -10.90 9.38 -7.56
CA THR A 228 -10.89 7.95 -7.26
C THR A 228 -10.96 7.76 -5.74
N LEU A 229 -11.89 6.97 -5.24
CA LEU A 229 -11.94 6.52 -3.85
C LEU A 229 -11.25 5.15 -3.74
N VAL A 230 -10.34 5.03 -2.77
CA VAL A 230 -9.66 3.79 -2.42
C VAL A 230 -9.90 3.52 -0.94
N ILE A 231 -10.55 2.40 -0.64
CA ILE A 231 -10.83 1.98 0.74
C ILE A 231 -10.52 0.50 0.93
N GLY A 232 -10.16 0.11 2.15
CA GLY A 232 -10.18 -1.29 2.53
C GLY A 232 -9.09 -1.71 3.52
N PRO A 233 -9.11 -2.99 3.91
CA PRO A 233 -8.22 -3.55 4.94
C PRO A 233 -6.94 -4.20 4.41
N GLY A 234 -5.89 -4.14 5.21
CA GLY A 234 -4.64 -4.87 4.95
C GLY A 234 -3.55 -4.55 5.97
N ALA A 235 -2.30 -4.86 5.63
CA ALA A 235 -1.15 -4.61 6.48
C ALA A 235 -0.56 -3.20 6.26
N ALA A 236 -0.06 -2.57 7.33
CA ALA A 236 0.68 -1.33 7.23
C ALA A 236 2.05 -1.54 6.56
N ASP A 237 2.58 -0.53 5.86
CA ASP A 237 3.96 -0.57 5.37
C ASP A 237 4.93 -0.40 6.54
N LEU A 238 5.73 -1.43 6.81
CA LEU A 238 6.70 -1.44 7.90
C LEU A 238 7.68 -0.27 7.82
N ASN A 239 8.00 0.22 6.61
CA ASN A 239 8.88 1.38 6.44
C ASN A 239 8.25 2.70 6.91
N GLN A 240 6.92 2.74 7.06
CA GLN A 240 6.17 3.91 7.51
C GLN A 240 5.88 3.88 9.01
N VAL A 241 5.58 2.70 9.55
CA VAL A 241 5.13 2.54 10.94
C VAL A 241 6.16 1.90 11.87
N LEU A 242 7.29 1.43 11.34
CA LEU A 242 8.44 0.84 12.04
C LEU A 242 8.21 -0.48 12.78
N ILE A 243 6.96 -0.82 13.09
CA ILE A 243 6.53 -2.10 13.63
C ILE A 243 5.34 -2.62 12.83
N ASN A 244 5.10 -3.94 12.85
CA ASN A 244 3.96 -4.51 12.16
C ASN A 244 2.62 -3.98 12.70
N GLY A 245 1.58 -4.03 11.86
CA GLY A 245 0.23 -3.69 12.29
C GLY A 245 -0.80 -3.65 11.18
N GLU A 246 -2.03 -3.39 11.59
CA GLU A 246 -3.18 -3.30 10.69
C GLU A 246 -3.23 -1.95 10.00
N LEU A 247 -3.72 -1.92 8.77
CA LEU A 247 -3.99 -0.73 7.98
C LEU A 247 -5.45 -0.71 7.53
N VAL A 248 -6.09 0.44 7.74
CA VAL A 248 -7.38 0.81 7.17
C VAL A 248 -7.11 1.90 6.14
N VAL A 249 -7.10 1.52 4.85
CA VAL A 249 -6.97 2.49 3.76
C VAL A 249 -8.29 3.22 3.59
N ASN A 250 -8.22 4.55 3.58
CA ASN A 250 -9.36 5.44 3.40
C ASN A 250 -8.89 6.76 2.77
N MET A 251 -8.85 6.83 1.45
CA MET A 251 -8.28 7.97 0.74
C MET A 251 -8.99 8.27 -0.59
N THR A 252 -8.86 9.50 -1.07
CA THR A 252 -9.23 9.86 -2.44
C THR A 252 -8.04 10.43 -3.21
N LEU A 253 -8.03 10.22 -4.52
CA LEU A 253 -6.98 10.68 -5.42
C LEU A 253 -7.58 11.37 -6.65
N ASP A 254 -6.83 12.29 -7.26
CA ASP A 254 -7.20 12.95 -8.51
C ASP A 254 -6.86 12.11 -9.76
N GLN A 255 -7.11 12.69 -10.94
CA GLN A 255 -6.84 12.07 -12.24
C GLN A 255 -5.35 11.79 -12.54
N TYR A 256 -4.44 12.32 -11.73
CA TYR A 256 -3.00 12.07 -11.79
C TYR A 256 -2.55 11.15 -10.66
N ASN A 257 -3.50 10.47 -10.00
CA ASN A 257 -3.29 9.63 -8.82
C ASN A 257 -2.55 10.35 -7.69
N LYS A 258 -2.74 11.68 -7.58
CA LYS A 258 -2.27 12.46 -6.44
C LYS A 258 -3.34 12.43 -5.35
N VAL A 259 -2.93 12.12 -4.12
CA VAL A 259 -3.82 12.08 -2.96
C VAL A 259 -4.46 13.46 -2.73
N ILE A 260 -5.79 13.50 -2.68
CA ILE A 260 -6.62 14.68 -2.36
C ILE A 260 -6.99 14.66 -0.88
N THR A 261 -7.54 13.54 -0.41
CA THR A 261 -7.97 13.34 0.97
C THR A 261 -7.31 12.09 1.52
N GLN A 262 -6.67 12.21 2.68
CA GLN A 262 -6.08 11.09 3.41
C GLN A 262 -6.76 10.97 4.78
N ARG A 263 -7.45 9.84 5.01
CA ARG A 263 -8.14 9.51 6.26
C ARG A 263 -7.87 8.05 6.69
N SER A 264 -6.76 7.50 6.23
CA SER A 264 -6.32 6.15 6.59
C SER A 264 -5.82 6.10 8.03
N TYR A 265 -5.96 4.95 8.66
CA TYR A 265 -5.48 4.68 10.00
C TYR A 265 -4.68 3.39 10.05
N SER A 266 -3.64 3.36 10.89
CA SER A 266 -3.01 2.10 11.29
C SER A 266 -3.37 1.74 12.73
N SER A 267 -3.37 0.44 13.04
CA SER A 267 -3.47 -0.06 14.41
C SER A 267 -2.22 -0.85 14.74
N LEU A 268 -1.48 -0.41 15.76
CA LEU A 268 -0.19 -0.97 16.15
C LEU A 268 -0.24 -1.45 17.60
N VAL A 269 0.61 -2.41 17.98
CA VAL A 269 0.79 -2.84 19.38
C VAL A 269 2.23 -2.57 19.82
N PRO A 270 2.57 -1.33 20.25
CA PRO A 270 3.90 -1.02 20.76
C PRO A 270 4.24 -1.85 21.99
N GLU A 271 5.47 -2.36 22.10
CA GLU A 271 5.91 -3.20 23.23
C GLU A 271 5.68 -2.53 24.59
N GLU A 272 5.95 -1.22 24.69
CA GLU A 272 5.84 -0.46 25.93
C GLU A 272 4.41 -0.37 26.46
N LYS A 273 3.42 -0.32 25.56
CA LYS A 273 1.99 -0.20 25.92
C LYS A 273 1.33 -1.57 26.02
N ASN A 274 1.76 -2.51 25.18
CA ASN A 274 1.15 -3.83 25.01
C ASN A 274 -0.37 -3.79 24.77
N GLU A 275 -0.85 -2.68 24.18
CA GLU A 275 -2.25 -2.42 23.85
C GLU A 275 -2.36 -1.78 22.46
N PRO A 276 -3.46 -2.00 21.72
CA PRO A 276 -3.71 -1.41 20.41
C PRO A 276 -3.72 0.12 20.45
N CYS A 277 -3.01 0.73 19.51
CA CYS A 277 -2.98 2.16 19.31
C CYS A 277 -3.37 2.48 17.86
N GLN A 278 -4.50 3.18 17.69
CA GLN A 278 -4.86 3.77 16.42
C GLN A 278 -3.99 5.01 16.13
N ASN A 279 -3.41 5.08 14.93
CA ASN A 279 -2.62 6.21 14.46
C ASN A 279 -3.11 6.69 13.10
N LEU A 280 -2.96 7.97 12.80
CA LEU A 280 -3.14 8.49 11.45
C LEU A 280 -2.08 7.89 10.52
N TYR A 281 -2.48 7.50 9.32
CA TYR A 281 -1.59 6.92 8.31
C TYR A 281 -1.55 7.81 7.07
N GLU A 282 -0.44 8.52 6.87
CA GLU A 282 -0.32 9.55 5.82
C GLU A 282 0.35 9.05 4.53
N SER A 283 0.85 7.80 4.51
CA SER A 283 1.49 7.22 3.33
C SER A 283 0.48 6.70 2.31
N LYS A 284 0.94 6.58 1.06
CA LYS A 284 0.28 5.91 -0.07
C LYS A 284 0.73 4.47 -0.26
N THR A 285 1.70 4.03 0.55
CA THR A 285 2.21 2.66 0.54
C THR A 285 1.45 1.79 1.52
N CYS A 286 1.36 0.49 1.24
CA CYS A 286 0.82 -0.51 2.15
C CYS A 286 1.75 -1.73 2.22
N GLY A 287 1.52 -2.56 3.23
CA GLY A 287 2.25 -3.80 3.45
C GLY A 287 1.89 -4.91 2.46
N PRO A 288 2.32 -6.15 2.75
CA PRO A 288 2.40 -7.23 1.77
C PRO A 288 1.07 -7.87 1.40
N PHE A 289 -0.01 -7.52 2.10
CA PHE A 289 -1.32 -8.10 1.87
C PHE A 289 -2.42 -7.07 2.11
N GLN A 290 -3.05 -6.62 1.03
CA GLN A 290 -4.03 -5.54 1.04
C GLN A 290 -5.23 -5.89 0.17
N HIS A 291 -6.43 -5.53 0.60
CA HIS A 291 -7.66 -5.69 -0.15
C HIS A 291 -8.36 -4.35 -0.23
N LEU A 292 -8.64 -3.91 -1.44
CA LEU A 292 -9.11 -2.56 -1.73
C LEU A 292 -10.39 -2.64 -2.56
N MET A 293 -11.34 -1.78 -2.24
CA MET A 293 -12.32 -1.31 -3.19
C MET A 293 -11.78 -0.03 -3.82
N ILE A 294 -11.58 -0.05 -5.13
CA ILE A 294 -11.21 1.13 -5.92
C ILE A 294 -12.45 1.54 -6.72
N SER A 295 -12.86 2.80 -6.65
CA SER A 295 -14.10 3.28 -7.28
C SER A 295 -13.97 4.71 -7.80
N SER A 296 -14.77 5.02 -8.82
CA SER A 296 -14.83 6.36 -9.43
C SER A 296 -15.92 7.19 -8.78
N ILE A 297 -15.58 8.35 -8.23
CA ILE A 297 -16.56 9.30 -7.68
C ILE A 297 -17.09 10.18 -8.81
N ASP A 298 -18.20 9.74 -9.41
CA ASP A 298 -18.96 10.50 -10.41
C ASP A 298 -20.42 10.55 -10.01
N ARG A 299 -20.87 11.71 -9.50
CA ARG A 299 -22.25 11.89 -9.00
C ARG A 299 -23.32 11.75 -10.09
N LYS A 300 -22.95 11.79 -11.37
CA LYS A 300 -23.89 11.65 -12.49
C LYS A 300 -24.12 10.20 -12.89
N LYS A 301 -23.26 9.28 -12.46
CA LYS A 301 -23.39 7.85 -12.74
C LYS A 301 -24.13 7.16 -11.60
N SER A 302 -24.86 6.11 -11.95
CA SER A 302 -25.54 5.24 -11.01
C SER A 302 -24.69 4.01 -10.71
N SER A 303 -24.69 3.60 -9.45
CA SER A 303 -24.18 2.32 -8.96
C SER A 303 -25.26 1.59 -8.17
N ILE A 304 -25.16 0.26 -8.10
CA ILE A 304 -26.02 -0.55 -7.23
C ILE A 304 -25.49 -0.38 -5.81
N VAL A 305 -26.13 0.51 -5.05
CA VAL A 305 -25.80 0.72 -3.63
C VAL A 305 -26.86 0.04 -2.78
N ILE A 306 -26.40 -0.73 -1.81
CA ILE A 306 -27.22 -1.50 -0.88
C ILE A 306 -27.03 -0.90 0.51
N GLU A 307 -28.14 -0.58 1.18
CA GLU A 307 -28.14 -0.26 2.61
C GLU A 307 -28.60 -1.49 3.38
N ILE A 308 -27.85 -1.88 4.41
CA ILE A 308 -28.15 -2.99 5.30
C ILE A 308 -28.16 -2.47 6.74
N ASP A 309 -29.27 -2.67 7.45
CA ASP A 309 -29.44 -2.33 8.85
C ASP A 309 -29.99 -3.58 9.59
N VAL A 310 -29.20 -4.15 10.49
CA VAL A 310 -29.55 -5.37 11.22
C VAL A 310 -29.26 -5.26 12.72
N HIS A 311 -30.15 -5.87 13.53
CA HIS A 311 -30.09 -5.82 14.99
C HIS A 311 -30.29 -7.19 15.58
N GLU A 312 -29.65 -7.42 16.72
CA GLU A 312 -29.83 -8.57 17.60
C GLU A 312 -29.61 -9.91 16.88
N ARG A 313 -28.41 -10.48 17.03
CA ARG A 313 -28.10 -11.82 16.57
C ARG A 313 -28.87 -12.84 17.43
N LEU A 314 -29.53 -13.78 16.76
CA LEU A 314 -30.48 -14.71 17.36
C LEU A 314 -29.80 -15.70 18.30
N SER A 315 -28.72 -16.34 17.83
CA SER A 315 -27.91 -17.26 18.62
C SER A 315 -26.96 -16.51 19.55
N ASP A 316 -26.81 -17.02 20.77
CA ASP A 316 -25.79 -16.55 21.71
C ASP A 316 -24.43 -17.20 21.45
N GLU A 317 -24.41 -18.36 20.77
CA GLU A 317 -23.19 -19.06 20.40
C GLU A 317 -22.54 -18.39 19.17
N HIS A 318 -21.21 -18.35 19.16
CA HIS A 318 -20.47 -17.90 17.99
C HIS A 318 -20.32 -19.08 17.01
N GLU A 319 -20.77 -18.86 15.77
CA GLU A 319 -20.46 -19.69 14.62
C GLU A 319 -19.76 -18.81 13.58
N GLU A 320 -18.61 -19.25 13.07
CA GLU A 320 -17.75 -18.47 12.16
C GLU A 320 -18.54 -17.93 10.96
N GLU A 321 -19.40 -18.76 10.37
CA GLU A 321 -20.23 -18.45 9.19
C GLU A 321 -21.48 -17.58 9.49
N ASN A 322 -21.75 -17.25 10.76
CA ASN A 322 -22.91 -16.46 11.18
C ASN A 322 -22.56 -15.01 11.57
N ASN A 323 -21.32 -14.58 11.37
CA ASN A 323 -20.98 -13.17 11.54
C ASN A 323 -21.57 -12.33 10.37
N PHE A 324 -21.71 -11.01 10.58
CA PHE A 324 -22.38 -10.11 9.63
C PHE A 324 -21.86 -10.21 8.18
N ILE A 325 -20.54 -10.28 8.00
CA ILE A 325 -19.90 -10.30 6.68
C ILE A 325 -20.03 -11.68 6.03
N SER A 326 -19.87 -12.76 6.81
CA SER A 326 -19.98 -14.11 6.28
C SER A 326 -21.39 -14.49 5.84
N VAL A 327 -22.41 -13.99 6.54
CA VAL A 327 -23.81 -14.14 6.10
C VAL A 327 -24.04 -13.42 4.76
N ILE A 328 -23.48 -12.22 4.56
CA ILE A 328 -23.57 -11.53 3.27
C ILE A 328 -22.84 -12.34 2.19
N ARG A 329 -21.60 -12.77 2.43
CA ARG A 329 -20.83 -13.54 1.44
C ARG A 329 -21.53 -14.83 1.02
N ARG A 330 -21.96 -15.64 1.98
CA ARG A 330 -22.61 -16.92 1.67
C ARG A 330 -23.91 -16.71 0.88
N SER A 331 -24.64 -15.63 1.16
CA SER A 331 -25.83 -15.24 0.40
C SER A 331 -25.51 -14.97 -1.07
N LEU A 332 -24.43 -14.22 -1.33
CA LEU A 332 -23.96 -13.92 -2.69
C LEU A 332 -23.56 -15.20 -3.43
N LYS A 333 -22.85 -16.10 -2.74
CA LYS A 333 -22.43 -17.40 -3.30
C LYS A 333 -23.61 -18.31 -3.65
N GLN A 334 -24.67 -18.29 -2.84
CA GLN A 334 -25.89 -19.06 -3.14
C GLN A 334 -26.72 -18.41 -4.25
N TYR A 335 -26.69 -17.08 -4.34
CA TYR A 335 -27.45 -16.31 -5.32
C TYR A 335 -26.95 -16.48 -6.76
N SER A 336 -25.62 -16.46 -6.97
CA SER A 336 -25.01 -16.47 -8.30
C SER A 336 -24.01 -17.61 -8.44
N LYS A 337 -23.98 -18.23 -9.63
CA LYS A 337 -22.94 -19.21 -9.99
C LYS A 337 -21.61 -18.56 -10.32
N GLU A 338 -21.65 -17.35 -10.85
CA GLU A 338 -20.48 -16.57 -11.19
C GLU A 338 -20.14 -15.62 -10.01
N PRO A 339 -18.87 -15.41 -9.67
CA PRO A 339 -18.49 -14.63 -8.49
C PRO A 339 -19.02 -13.20 -8.51
N ILE A 340 -19.49 -12.73 -7.36
CA ILE A 340 -19.91 -11.33 -7.12
C ILE A 340 -19.02 -10.76 -6.02
N ALA A 341 -18.59 -9.52 -6.19
CA ALA A 341 -17.92 -8.79 -5.11
C ALA A 341 -18.66 -7.52 -4.71
N LEU A 342 -18.61 -7.23 -3.41
CA LEU A 342 -19.07 -6.00 -2.80
C LEU A 342 -17.89 -5.31 -2.11
N GLY A 343 -17.93 -3.98 -2.07
CA GLY A 343 -17.06 -3.18 -1.22
C GLY A 343 -17.85 -2.05 -0.59
N GLY A 344 -17.39 -1.57 0.57
CA GLY A 344 -18.07 -0.44 1.20
C GLY A 344 -17.67 -0.19 2.63
N ILE A 345 -18.58 0.47 3.32
CA ILE A 345 -18.45 0.85 4.73
C ILE A 345 -19.65 0.32 5.50
N PHE A 346 -19.40 -0.28 6.65
CA PHE A 346 -20.43 -0.52 7.64
C PHE A 346 -19.98 -0.02 9.00
N ARG A 347 -20.93 0.28 9.85
CA ARG A 347 -20.72 0.80 11.18
C ARG A 347 -21.34 -0.17 12.16
N ILE A 348 -20.58 -0.47 13.19
CA ILE A 348 -21.07 -1.18 14.37
C ILE A 348 -21.54 -0.08 15.31
N GLU A 349 -22.85 0.16 15.34
CA GLU A 349 -23.46 1.27 16.09
C GLU A 349 -23.56 0.94 17.59
N LYS A 350 -23.74 -0.33 17.92
CA LYS A 350 -23.83 -0.84 19.30
C LYS A 350 -23.21 -2.23 19.40
N GLY A 351 -22.78 -2.59 20.60
CA GLY A 351 -22.21 -3.89 20.92
C GLY A 351 -20.68 -3.91 20.92
N THR A 352 -20.13 -5.10 21.05
CA THR A 352 -18.70 -5.39 21.14
C THR A 352 -18.34 -6.47 20.14
N VAL A 353 -17.16 -6.36 19.54
CA VAL A 353 -16.61 -7.33 18.60
C VAL A 353 -15.30 -7.90 19.11
N LYS A 354 -15.05 -9.16 18.73
CA LYS A 354 -13.72 -9.73 18.75
C LYS A 354 -12.94 -9.19 17.56
N ALA A 355 -11.75 -8.68 17.84
CA ALA A 355 -10.85 -8.14 16.85
C ALA A 355 -9.42 -8.63 17.11
N HIS A 356 -8.54 -8.47 16.13
CA HIS A 356 -7.10 -8.63 16.36
C HIS A 356 -6.30 -7.43 15.85
N VAL A 357 -5.09 -7.30 16.38
CA VAL A 357 -4.04 -6.43 15.85
C VAL A 357 -2.75 -7.24 15.86
N MET A 358 -2.13 -7.37 14.69
CA MET A 358 -0.85 -8.04 14.55
C MET A 358 0.21 -7.39 15.46
N PRO A 359 0.89 -8.14 16.33
CA PRO A 359 2.11 -7.66 16.97
C PRO A 359 3.27 -7.68 15.97
N ASP A 360 4.45 -7.22 16.40
CA ASP A 360 5.62 -7.17 15.54
C ASP A 360 6.06 -8.58 15.05
N PHE A 361 6.81 -8.61 13.96
CA PHE A 361 7.29 -9.86 13.36
C PHE A 361 8.24 -10.60 14.31
N LEU A 362 8.23 -11.93 14.22
CA LEU A 362 9.11 -12.81 14.97
C LEU A 362 10.41 -13.06 14.20
N ASN A 363 11.46 -13.50 14.90
CA ASN A 363 12.72 -13.92 14.27
C ASN A 363 12.66 -15.34 13.65
N GLU A 364 11.46 -15.92 13.54
CA GLU A 364 11.22 -17.26 13.01
C GLU A 364 9.97 -17.29 12.13
N ASP A 365 9.90 -18.26 11.21
CA ASP A 365 8.76 -18.40 10.31
C ASP A 365 7.59 -19.10 11.00
N LEU A 366 6.38 -18.55 10.81
CA LEU A 366 5.12 -19.21 11.16
C LEU A 366 4.62 -19.98 9.93
N THR A 367 4.54 -21.29 10.06
CA THR A 367 4.24 -22.22 8.94
C THR A 367 2.88 -22.90 9.06
N THR A 368 2.18 -22.76 10.19
CA THR A 368 0.82 -23.29 10.39
C THR A 368 -0.17 -22.22 10.82
N LYS A 369 -1.47 -22.48 10.62
CA LYS A 369 -2.54 -21.58 11.06
C LYS A 369 -2.52 -21.40 12.58
N GLU A 370 -2.31 -22.48 13.33
CA GLU A 370 -2.27 -22.47 14.80
C GLU A 370 -1.13 -21.58 15.32
N GLN A 371 0.02 -21.58 14.63
CA GLN A 371 1.14 -20.71 14.97
C GLN A 371 0.79 -19.24 14.74
N VAL A 372 0.13 -18.93 13.62
CA VAL A 372 -0.36 -17.56 13.34
C VAL A 372 -1.40 -17.14 14.38
N ASP A 373 -2.37 -17.99 14.69
CA ASP A 373 -3.43 -17.71 15.66
C ASP A 373 -2.86 -17.47 17.08
N GLN A 374 -1.78 -18.15 17.46
CA GLN A 374 -1.07 -17.92 18.74
C GLN A 374 -0.27 -16.63 18.77
N TRP A 375 0.25 -16.19 17.61
CA TRP A 375 0.98 -14.95 17.48
C TRP A 375 0.05 -13.73 17.46
N LEU A 376 -1.13 -13.84 16.85
CA LEU A 376 -2.12 -12.76 16.82
C LEU A 376 -2.58 -12.37 18.23
N LYS A 377 -2.64 -11.06 18.49
CA LYS A 377 -3.22 -10.53 19.73
C LYS A 377 -4.67 -10.15 19.51
N PHE A 378 -5.56 -10.76 20.28
CA PHE A 378 -6.99 -10.53 20.20
C PHE A 378 -7.50 -9.60 21.28
N TYR A 379 -8.47 -8.77 20.93
CA TYR A 379 -9.06 -7.75 21.77
C TYR A 379 -10.57 -7.71 21.61
N ASP A 380 -11.24 -7.26 22.66
CA ASP A 380 -12.66 -6.95 22.63
C ASP A 380 -12.78 -5.44 22.40
N MET A 381 -13.38 -5.03 21.28
CA MET A 381 -13.48 -3.63 20.87
C MET A 381 -14.95 -3.22 20.76
N HIS A 382 -15.25 -2.00 21.20
CA HIS A 382 -16.61 -1.56 21.46
C HIS A 382 -17.08 -0.53 20.43
N ALA A 383 -18.35 -0.60 20.09
CA ALA A 383 -19.01 0.40 19.27
C ALA A 383 -18.91 1.82 19.89
N PRO A 384 -18.90 2.88 19.06
CA PRO A 384 -19.07 2.86 17.62
C PRO A 384 -17.78 2.61 16.81
N LEU A 385 -17.83 1.67 15.86
CA LEU A 385 -16.69 1.33 14.99
C LEU A 385 -17.08 1.52 13.51
N ASN A 386 -16.25 2.22 12.73
CA ASN A 386 -16.40 2.38 11.28
C ASN A 386 -15.52 1.36 10.57
N CYS A 387 -16.13 0.41 9.87
CA CYS A 387 -15.49 -0.73 9.23
C CYS A 387 -15.45 -0.54 7.71
N LEU A 388 -14.26 -0.66 7.11
CA LEU A 388 -14.10 -0.70 5.65
C LEU A 388 -13.89 -2.15 5.24
N SER A 389 -14.74 -2.61 4.32
CA SER A 389 -14.89 -4.02 4.03
C SER A 389 -14.92 -4.28 2.54
N VAL A 390 -14.35 -5.43 2.18
CA VAL A 390 -14.46 -6.03 0.86
C VAL A 390 -14.92 -7.48 1.01
N ILE A 391 -15.83 -7.88 0.14
CA ILE A 391 -16.49 -9.18 0.15
C ILE A 391 -16.45 -9.71 -1.28
N LEU A 392 -15.98 -10.93 -1.46
CA LEU A 392 -16.02 -11.68 -2.71
C LEU A 392 -16.70 -13.02 -2.40
N SER A 393 -17.73 -13.38 -3.17
CA SER A 393 -18.56 -14.57 -2.88
C SER A 393 -17.74 -15.86 -2.75
N GLU A 394 -16.71 -16.02 -3.58
CA GLU A 394 -15.78 -17.14 -3.56
C GLU A 394 -14.46 -16.83 -4.28
N ASP A 395 -13.42 -17.64 -4.01
CA ASP A 395 -12.13 -17.53 -4.67
C ASP A 395 -12.25 -17.90 -6.15
N ILE A 396 -11.86 -16.95 -7.03
CA ILE A 396 -12.04 -17.08 -8.47
C ILE A 396 -10.98 -18.03 -9.02
N ASN A 397 -11.39 -19.18 -9.55
CA ASN A 397 -10.49 -20.17 -10.15
C ASN A 397 -9.36 -20.64 -9.23
N ASN A 398 -9.56 -20.63 -7.89
CA ASN A 398 -8.53 -20.90 -6.89
C ASN A 398 -7.28 -19.99 -7.04
N ALA A 399 -7.49 -18.72 -7.42
CA ALA A 399 -6.41 -17.75 -7.62
C ALA A 399 -5.79 -17.27 -6.30
N GLY A 400 -6.37 -17.63 -5.14
CA GLY A 400 -5.89 -17.25 -3.83
C GLY A 400 -6.46 -15.93 -3.35
N PHE A 401 -7.69 -15.58 -3.74
CA PHE A 401 -8.38 -14.42 -3.22
C PHE A 401 -8.81 -14.62 -1.76
N ARG A 402 -8.59 -13.61 -0.91
CA ARG A 402 -9.28 -13.56 0.38
C ARG A 402 -10.70 -13.06 0.16
N CYS A 403 -11.65 -13.92 0.49
CA CYS A 403 -13.06 -13.69 0.17
C CYS A 403 -13.75 -12.69 1.12
N GLU A 404 -13.25 -12.53 2.33
CA GLU A 404 -13.79 -11.57 3.30
C GLU A 404 -12.65 -10.91 4.04
N HIS A 405 -12.70 -9.59 4.13
CA HIS A 405 -11.74 -8.84 4.91
C HIS A 405 -12.37 -7.53 5.36
N SER A 406 -12.30 -7.24 6.67
CA SER A 406 -12.81 -6.01 7.26
C SER A 406 -11.87 -5.50 8.33
N HIS A 407 -11.39 -4.27 8.18
CA HIS A 407 -10.69 -3.53 9.25
C HIS A 407 -11.53 -2.33 9.64
N PHE A 408 -11.32 -1.83 10.84
CA PHE A 408 -12.10 -0.72 11.36
C PHE A 408 -11.25 0.31 12.10
N PHE A 409 -11.83 1.48 12.26
CA PHE A 409 -11.31 2.61 13.04
C PHE A 409 -12.46 3.27 13.83
N SER A 410 -12.12 4.12 14.79
CA SER A 410 -13.11 4.82 15.61
C SER A 410 -12.65 6.21 16.03
N ASN A 411 -13.59 7.01 16.51
CA ASN A 411 -13.31 8.32 17.12
C ASN A 411 -12.74 8.22 18.54
N HIS A 412 -12.72 7.02 19.14
CA HIS A 412 -12.21 6.75 20.48
C HIS A 412 -10.95 5.86 20.48
N GLY A 413 -10.23 5.83 19.36
CA GLY A 413 -8.87 5.28 19.28
C GLY A 413 -8.78 3.75 19.20
N GLN A 414 -9.88 3.04 18.97
CA GLN A 414 -9.89 1.61 18.67
C GLN A 414 -9.91 1.36 17.17
N ALA A 415 -8.97 0.55 16.70
CA ALA A 415 -8.84 0.10 15.32
C ALA A 415 -8.26 -1.32 15.27
N GLY A 416 -8.55 -2.06 14.22
CA GLY A 416 -7.98 -3.38 14.01
C GLY A 416 -8.73 -4.22 12.98
N HIS A 417 -8.45 -5.51 13.00
CA HIS A 417 -9.10 -6.50 12.16
C HIS A 417 -10.35 -7.06 12.81
N TYR A 418 -11.50 -6.97 12.15
CA TYR A 418 -12.78 -7.49 12.64
C TYR A 418 -12.87 -9.01 12.45
N HIS A 419 -13.38 -9.72 13.47
CA HIS A 419 -13.76 -11.13 13.36
C HIS A 419 -15.29 -11.31 13.46
N PHE A 420 -15.88 -11.03 14.62
CA PHE A 420 -17.31 -11.25 14.89
C PHE A 420 -17.78 -10.50 16.14
N ASP A 421 -19.09 -10.27 16.30
CA ASP A 421 -19.65 -9.76 17.55
C ASP A 421 -19.68 -10.78 18.69
N ILE A 422 -19.49 -10.27 19.91
CA ILE A 422 -19.57 -11.03 21.16
C ILE A 422 -20.71 -10.57 22.08
N THR A 423 -21.48 -9.57 21.66
CA THR A 423 -22.69 -9.10 22.37
C THR A 423 -23.93 -9.23 21.48
N PRO A 424 -24.38 -10.47 21.18
CA PRO A 424 -25.39 -10.75 20.17
C PRO A 424 -26.71 -10.01 20.42
N LYS A 425 -27.12 -9.78 21.67
CA LYS A 425 -28.37 -9.07 21.99
C LYS A 425 -28.33 -7.56 21.80
N GLU A 426 -27.13 -6.98 21.81
CA GLU A 426 -26.93 -5.53 21.71
C GLU A 426 -26.44 -5.10 20.32
N ILE A 427 -25.95 -6.05 19.52
CA ILE A 427 -25.30 -5.76 18.25
C ILE A 427 -26.26 -5.05 17.29
N HIS A 428 -25.77 -3.96 16.70
CA HIS A 428 -26.44 -3.22 15.64
C HIS A 428 -25.42 -2.88 14.57
N TYR A 429 -25.62 -3.44 13.38
CA TYR A 429 -24.83 -3.12 12.19
C TYR A 429 -25.67 -2.24 11.24
N HIS A 430 -25.07 -1.17 10.73
CA HIS A 430 -25.63 -0.34 9.67
C HIS A 430 -24.58 -0.07 8.61
N GLY A 431 -24.83 -0.38 7.35
CA GLY A 431 -23.79 -0.23 6.31
C GLY A 431 -24.31 0.01 4.91
N TYR A 432 -23.41 0.53 4.09
CA TYR A 432 -23.58 0.78 2.68
C TYR A 432 -22.52 0.01 1.89
N PHE A 433 -22.97 -0.72 0.87
CA PHE A 433 -22.10 -1.49 -0.02
C PHE A 433 -22.43 -1.20 -1.48
N THR A 434 -21.41 -1.21 -2.33
CA THR A 434 -21.58 -1.17 -3.78
C THR A 434 -21.08 -2.46 -4.41
N VAL A 435 -21.68 -2.84 -5.54
CA VAL A 435 -21.20 -3.94 -6.37
C VAL A 435 -19.93 -3.54 -7.11
N CYS A 436 -18.95 -4.45 -7.17
CA CYS A 436 -17.77 -4.33 -8.00
C CYS A 436 -17.98 -5.02 -9.35
N ASN A 437 -17.45 -4.42 -10.42
CA ASN A 437 -17.61 -4.90 -11.80
C ASN A 437 -16.51 -5.88 -12.21
N GLU A 438 -15.35 -5.80 -11.56
CA GLU A 438 -14.21 -6.67 -11.81
C GLU A 438 -13.43 -6.93 -10.52
N ALA A 439 -12.70 -8.04 -10.51
CA ALA A 439 -11.70 -8.35 -9.51
C ALA A 439 -10.31 -8.31 -10.14
N VAL A 440 -9.34 -7.79 -9.40
CA VAL A 440 -7.96 -7.62 -9.83
C VAL A 440 -7.04 -8.25 -8.80
N MET A 441 -6.12 -9.08 -9.28
CA MET A 441 -5.03 -9.63 -8.49
C MET A 441 -3.73 -8.96 -8.90
N VAL A 442 -3.03 -8.34 -7.95
CA VAL A 442 -1.75 -7.66 -8.16
C VAL A 442 -0.67 -8.41 -7.41
N ASP A 443 0.29 -8.98 -8.15
CA ASP A 443 1.50 -9.60 -7.57
C ASP A 443 1.21 -10.68 -6.52
N SER A 444 0.14 -11.46 -6.72
CA SER A 444 -0.10 -12.68 -5.94
C SER A 444 1.09 -13.64 -6.07
N PRO A 445 1.55 -14.25 -4.98
CA PRO A 445 2.68 -15.17 -5.01
C PRO A 445 2.26 -16.49 -5.65
N VAL A 446 3.04 -16.97 -6.63
CA VAL A 446 2.86 -18.28 -7.27
C VAL A 446 3.11 -19.40 -6.26
#